data_AF-A0AAU2DMN1-F1
#
_entry.id   AF-A0AAU2DMN1-F1
#
_cell.length_a   1.000
_cell.length_b   1.000
_cell.length_c   1.000
_cell.angle_alpha   90.00
_cell.angle_beta   90.00
_cell.angle_gamma   90.00
#
_symmetry.space_group_name_H-M   'P 1'
#
loop_
_entity.id
_entity.type
_entity.pdbx_description
1 polymer ?
#
loop_
_entity_poly.entity_id
_entity_poly.type
_entity_poly.pdbx_seq_one_letter_code
_entity_poly.pdbx_strand_id
1 'polypeptide(L)'
;MTWVDRNELQIMTGRCWTELRRPLRAVPVLETALARYDDTHARDKSLYLSWLAAAYLHAGEVEQAAAVTGRALELSAGVASVRPRERLAPVLRMLGEHRSLPQVAEVLEKAGA
;
A
#
# COMPACT_ATOMS: atom_id res chain seq x y z
N MET A 1 -23.53 -14.18 -10.06
CA MET A 1 -23.30 -13.83 -8.64
C MET A 1 -22.09 -14.60 -8.16
N THR A 2 -20.88 -14.06 -8.30
CA THR A 2 -19.68 -14.68 -7.74
C THR A 2 -19.52 -14.17 -6.32
N TRP A 3 -19.73 -15.10 -5.38
CA TRP A 3 -19.36 -15.01 -3.97
C TRP A 3 -17.88 -14.59 -3.86
N VAL A 4 -17.57 -13.68 -2.92
CA VAL A 4 -16.28 -12.99 -2.74
C VAL A 4 -15.08 -13.88 -3.10
N ASP A 5 -14.22 -13.40 -4.01
CA ASP A 5 -12.99 -14.11 -4.39
C ASP A 5 -12.14 -14.34 -3.12
N ARG A 6 -11.60 -15.54 -2.95
CA ARG A 6 -10.71 -15.88 -1.84
C ARG A 6 -9.56 -14.87 -1.72
N ASN A 7 -9.11 -14.29 -2.83
CA ASN A 7 -8.08 -13.27 -2.84
C ASN A 7 -8.56 -11.95 -2.22
N GLU A 8 -9.76 -11.48 -2.59
CA GLU A 8 -10.36 -10.28 -2.03
C GLU A 8 -10.63 -10.43 -0.52
N LEU A 9 -11.01 -11.62 -0.07
CA LEU A 9 -11.13 -11.94 1.35
C LEU A 9 -9.79 -11.81 2.09
N GLN A 10 -8.67 -12.23 1.50
CA GLN A 10 -7.35 -12.06 2.10
C GLN A 10 -6.96 -10.57 2.14
N ILE A 11 -7.27 -9.78 1.10
CA ILE A 11 -7.05 -8.34 1.10
C ILE A 11 -7.84 -7.67 2.23
N MET A 12 -9.13 -7.99 2.39
CA MET A 12 -9.95 -7.44 3.47
C MET A 12 -9.44 -7.88 4.86
N THR A 13 -8.97 -9.12 4.99
CA THR A 13 -8.34 -9.61 6.23
C THR A 13 -7.08 -8.81 6.55
N GLY A 14 -6.22 -8.61 5.55
CA GLY A 14 -5.00 -7.81 5.67
C GLY A 14 -5.28 -6.37 6.07
N ARG A 15 -6.26 -5.74 5.42
CA ARG A 15 -6.76 -4.41 5.81
C ARG A 15 -7.16 -4.37 7.28
N CYS A 16 -7.98 -5.30 7.75
CA CYS A 16 -8.39 -5.35 9.16
C CYS A 16 -7.19 -5.41 10.10
N TRP A 17 -6.18 -6.24 9.79
CA TRP A 17 -4.96 -6.29 10.59
C TRP A 17 -4.13 -5.01 10.54
N THR A 18 -4.05 -4.34 9.39
CA THR A 18 -3.40 -3.03 9.26
C THR A 18 -4.07 -1.98 10.14
N GLU A 19 -5.40 -1.86 10.05
CA GLU A 19 -6.16 -0.88 10.86
C GLU A 19 -6.07 -1.17 12.37
N LEU A 20 -5.93 -2.43 12.76
CA LEU A 20 -5.69 -2.86 14.15
C LEU A 20 -4.21 -2.76 14.59
N ARG A 21 -3.33 -2.21 13.74
CA ARG A 21 -1.87 -2.13 13.96
C ARG A 21 -1.27 -3.47 14.39
N ARG A 22 -1.62 -4.54 13.69
CA ARG A 22 -1.06 -5.89 13.85
C ARG A 22 -0.16 -6.25 12.66
N PRO A 23 1.01 -5.59 12.51
CA PRO A 23 1.84 -5.69 11.30
C PRO A 23 2.27 -7.13 10.98
N LEU A 24 2.66 -7.91 12.00
CA LEU A 24 3.07 -9.31 11.84
C LEU A 24 1.96 -10.24 11.30
N ARG A 25 0.69 -9.80 11.37
CA ARG A 25 -0.45 -10.50 10.76
C ARG A 25 -0.82 -9.91 9.41
N ALA A 26 -0.71 -8.59 9.27
CA ALA A 26 -1.11 -7.84 8.08
C ALA A 26 -0.18 -8.05 6.90
N VAL A 27 1.14 -7.91 7.11
CA VAL A 27 2.15 -8.00 6.04
C VAL A 27 2.06 -9.33 5.28
N PRO A 28 2.17 -10.51 5.92
CA PRO A 28 2.24 -11.77 5.16
C PRO A 28 0.97 -12.06 4.37
N VAL A 29 -0.21 -11.70 4.89
CA VAL A 29 -1.48 -11.92 4.17
C VAL A 29 -1.64 -10.96 2.99
N LEU A 30 -1.24 -9.70 3.16
CA LEU A 30 -1.30 -8.70 2.09
C LEU A 30 -0.31 -9.03 0.98
N GLU A 31 0.93 -9.41 1.30
CA GLU A 31 1.91 -9.83 0.30
C GLU A 31 1.43 -11.03 -0.50
N THR A 32 0.95 -12.07 0.18
CA THR A 32 0.45 -13.30 -0.47
C THR A 32 -0.71 -13.00 -1.41
N ALA A 33 -1.63 -12.11 -1.00
CA ALA A 33 -2.78 -11.73 -1.80
C ALA A 33 -2.38 -10.83 -2.99
N LEU A 34 -1.50 -9.86 -2.76
CA LEU A 34 -1.03 -8.91 -3.77
C LEU A 34 -0.15 -9.55 -4.84
N ALA A 35 0.59 -10.63 -4.51
CA ALA A 35 1.35 -11.40 -5.48
C ALA A 35 0.48 -12.04 -6.58
N ARG A 36 -0.84 -12.15 -6.36
CA ARG A 36 -1.81 -12.71 -7.31
C ARG A 36 -2.53 -11.65 -8.14
N TYR A 37 -2.36 -10.37 -7.83
CA TYR A 37 -2.90 -9.27 -8.63
C TYR A 37 -1.93 -8.89 -9.74
N ASP A 38 -2.39 -9.02 -10.99
CA ASP A 38 -1.72 -8.43 -12.13
C ASP A 38 -1.98 -6.91 -12.21
N ASP A 39 -1.10 -6.17 -12.88
CA ASP A 39 -1.19 -4.71 -13.01
C ASP A 39 -2.38 -4.25 -13.86
N THR A 40 -3.02 -5.14 -14.63
CA THR A 40 -4.33 -4.89 -15.27
C THR A 40 -5.40 -4.40 -14.27
N HIS A 41 -5.25 -4.74 -12.99
CA HIS A 41 -6.12 -4.27 -11.89
C HIS A 41 -5.50 -3.06 -11.16
N ALA A 42 -4.86 -2.15 -11.89
CA ALA A 42 -4.07 -1.04 -11.35
C ALA A 42 -4.78 -0.24 -10.25
N ARG A 43 -6.08 0.05 -10.42
CA ARG A 43 -6.87 0.83 -9.46
C ARG A 43 -6.94 0.13 -8.09
N ASP A 44 -7.35 -1.13 -8.09
CA ASP A 44 -7.54 -1.90 -6.87
C ASP A 44 -6.19 -2.27 -6.25
N LYS A 45 -5.21 -2.67 -7.08
CA LYS A 45 -3.85 -2.98 -6.63
C LYS A 45 -3.18 -1.76 -5.98
N SER A 46 -3.33 -0.56 -6.55
CA SER A 46 -2.84 0.68 -5.93
C SER A 46 -3.48 0.93 -4.56
N LEU A 47 -4.81 0.78 -4.45
CA LEU A 47 -5.51 0.89 -3.18
C LEU A 47 -5.00 -0.13 -2.16
N TYR A 48 -4.81 -1.38 -2.55
CA TYR A 48 -4.40 -2.45 -1.64
C TYR A 48 -2.94 -2.32 -1.18
N LEU A 49 -2.05 -1.87 -2.07
CA LEU A 49 -0.66 -1.55 -1.72
C LEU A 49 -0.58 -0.44 -0.66
N SER A 50 -1.55 0.48 -0.59
CA SER A 50 -1.59 1.48 0.49
C SER A 50 -1.76 0.86 1.89
N TRP A 51 -2.48 -0.26 2.01
CA TRP A 51 -2.58 -1.00 3.27
C TRP A 51 -1.33 -1.78 3.60
N LEU A 52 -0.63 -2.31 2.58
CA LEU A 52 0.65 -2.97 2.78
C LEU A 52 1.74 -1.97 3.21
N ALA A 53 1.81 -0.80 2.59
CA ALA A 53 2.73 0.26 2.99
C ALA A 53 2.48 0.73 4.44
N ALA A 54 1.22 0.91 4.82
CA ALA A 54 0.86 1.22 6.21
C ALA A 54 1.24 0.10 7.18
N ALA A 55 1.05 -1.17 6.79
CA ALA A 55 1.47 -2.32 7.60
C ALA A 55 2.99 -2.36 7.80
N TYR A 56 3.77 -2.07 6.76
CA TYR A 56 5.23 -1.97 6.84
C TYR A 56 5.68 -0.83 7.75
N LEU A 57 5.07 0.35 7.67
CA LEU A 57 5.35 1.44 8.62
C LEU A 57 5.04 1.04 10.06
N HIS A 58 3.93 0.34 10.30
CA HIS A 58 3.61 -0.16 11.63
C HIS A 58 4.58 -1.25 12.11
N ALA A 59 5.26 -1.95 11.20
CA ALA A 59 6.31 -2.91 11.50
C ALA A 59 7.68 -2.26 11.77
N GLY A 60 7.86 -0.97 11.41
CA GLY A 60 9.17 -0.31 11.42
C GLY A 60 10.00 -0.52 10.16
N GLU A 61 9.45 -1.18 9.14
CA GLU A 61 10.12 -1.50 7.87
C GLU A 61 9.94 -0.33 6.89
N VAL A 62 10.60 0.79 7.17
CA VAL A 62 10.35 2.07 6.50
C VAL A 62 10.74 2.04 5.02
N GLU A 63 11.86 1.43 4.67
CA GLU A 63 12.31 1.29 3.28
C GLU A 63 11.34 0.47 2.44
N GLN A 64 10.77 -0.59 3.01
CA GLN A 64 9.76 -1.40 2.31
C GLN A 64 8.44 -0.65 2.16
N ALA A 65 8.04 0.11 3.18
CA ALA A 65 6.90 1.00 3.06
C ALA A 65 7.08 2.04 1.95
N ALA A 66 8.28 2.61 1.82
CA ALA A 66 8.62 3.56 0.76
C ALA A 66 8.51 2.90 -0.63
N ALA A 67 9.15 1.74 -0.82
CA ALA A 67 9.11 1.01 -2.09
C ALA A 67 7.66 0.67 -2.52
N VAL A 68 6.86 0.13 -1.59
CA VAL A 68 5.45 -0.20 -1.85
C VAL A 68 4.61 1.05 -2.14
N THR A 69 4.87 2.15 -1.44
CA THR A 69 4.20 3.45 -1.68
C THR A 69 4.53 3.98 -3.07
N GLY A 70 5.80 3.91 -3.49
CA GLY A 70 6.24 4.30 -4.83
C GLY A 70 5.54 3.51 -5.94
N ARG A 71 5.34 2.20 -5.73
CA ARG A 71 4.59 1.35 -6.64
C ARG A 71 3.10 1.68 -6.68
N ALA A 72 2.51 1.97 -5.52
CA ALA A 72 1.11 2.38 -5.43
C ALA A 72 0.87 3.70 -6.19
N LEU A 73 1.79 4.66 -6.09
CA LEU A 73 1.75 5.93 -6.81
C LEU A 73 1.79 5.75 -8.33
N GLU A 74 2.71 4.92 -8.83
CA GLU A 74 2.79 4.53 -10.25
C GLU A 74 1.45 4.01 -10.79
N LEU A 75 0.88 3.02 -10.10
CA LEU A 75 -0.39 2.42 -10.50
C LEU A 75 -1.55 3.43 -10.40
N SER A 76 -1.47 4.38 -9.46
CA SER A 76 -2.51 5.41 -9.29
C SER A 76 -2.49 6.48 -10.38
N ALA A 77 -1.34 6.72 -11.03
CA ALA A 77 -1.21 7.79 -12.02
C ALA A 77 -2.07 7.56 -13.27
N GLY A 78 -2.31 6.30 -13.64
CA GLY A 78 -3.06 5.93 -14.85
C GLY A 78 -4.55 5.67 -14.63
N VAL A 79 -5.09 5.81 -13.41
CA VAL A 79 -6.48 5.43 -13.11
C VAL A 79 -7.39 6.64 -12.91
N ALA A 80 -8.57 6.61 -13.50
CA ALA A 80 -9.64 7.57 -13.23
C ALA A 80 -10.27 7.29 -11.85
N SER A 81 -9.53 7.54 -10.76
CA SER A 81 -9.99 7.44 -9.38
C SER A 81 -9.08 8.19 -8.41
N VAL A 82 -9.67 8.98 -7.52
CA VAL A 82 -8.93 9.71 -6.47
C VAL A 82 -8.61 8.84 -5.24
N ARG A 83 -9.36 7.75 -5.05
CA ARG A 83 -9.33 6.96 -3.80
C ARG A 83 -7.95 6.41 -3.42
N PRO A 84 -7.15 5.85 -4.34
CA PRO A 84 -5.83 5.35 -3.97
C PRO A 84 -4.90 6.46 -3.48
N ARG A 85 -4.92 7.63 -4.15
CA ARG A 85 -4.13 8.81 -3.74
C ARG A 85 -4.56 9.33 -2.37
N GLU A 86 -5.86 9.44 -2.12
CA GLU A 86 -6.38 9.83 -0.80
C GLU A 86 -5.91 8.87 0.31
N ARG A 87 -5.89 7.56 0.04
CA ARG A 87 -5.44 6.57 1.03
C ARG A 87 -3.93 6.57 1.25
N LEU A 88 -3.14 7.00 0.26
CA LEU A 88 -1.69 7.15 0.35
C LEU A 88 -1.27 8.42 1.12
N ALA A 89 -2.09 9.47 1.17
CA ALA A 89 -1.79 10.70 1.90
C ALA A 89 -1.34 10.48 3.37
N PRO A 90 -2.04 9.68 4.21
CA PRO A 90 -1.56 9.41 5.57
C PRO A 90 -0.25 8.62 5.62
N VAL A 91 0.00 7.75 4.63
CA VAL A 91 1.25 6.96 4.53
C VAL A 91 2.42 7.87 4.19
N LEU A 92 2.24 8.75 3.19
CA LEU A 92 3.24 9.75 2.78
C LEU A 92 3.58 10.71 3.93
N ARG A 93 2.59 11.13 4.72
CA ARG A 93 2.82 11.96 5.90
C ARG A 93 3.71 11.26 6.94
N MET A 94 3.46 9.97 7.21
CA MET A 94 4.28 9.18 8.14
C MET A 94 5.70 8.93 7.58
N LEU A 95 5.81 8.64 6.29
CA LEU A 95 7.11 8.53 5.61
C LEU A 95 7.91 9.83 5.73
N GLY A 96 7.26 10.99 5.72
CA GLY A 96 7.89 12.30 5.93
C GLY A 96 8.74 12.40 7.22
N GLU A 97 8.41 11.64 8.26
CA GLU A 97 9.18 11.57 9.51
C GLU A 97 10.56 10.89 9.32
N HIS A 98 10.73 10.16 8.22
CA HIS A 98 11.93 9.39 7.87
C HIS A 98 12.64 9.89 6.60
N ARG A 99 12.44 11.16 6.21
CA ARG A 99 12.98 11.77 4.99
C ARG A 99 14.51 11.70 4.80
N SER A 100 15.26 11.34 5.84
CA SER A 100 16.71 11.13 5.76
C SER A 100 17.08 9.84 5.03
N LEU A 101 16.14 8.89 4.90
CA LEU A 101 16.34 7.68 4.11
C LEU A 101 16.18 8.00 2.61
N PRO A 102 17.14 7.59 1.75
CA PRO A 102 17.08 7.91 0.32
C PRO A 102 15.80 7.45 -0.37
N GLN A 103 15.33 6.23 -0.08
CA GLN A 103 14.12 5.63 -0.65
C GLN A 103 12.87 6.43 -0.28
N VAL A 104 12.85 6.99 0.93
CA VAL A 104 11.75 7.83 1.40
C VAL A 104 11.76 9.16 0.67
N ALA A 105 12.93 9.80 0.55
CA ALA A 105 13.05 11.07 -0.16
C ALA A 105 12.58 10.96 -1.62
N GLU A 106 13.00 9.92 -2.33
CA GLU A 106 12.59 9.65 -3.71
C GLU A 106 11.06 9.50 -3.84
N VAL A 107 10.44 8.75 -2.94
CA VAL A 107 8.98 8.52 -2.97
C VAL A 107 8.20 9.78 -2.63
N LEU A 108 8.71 10.62 -1.71
CA LEU A 108 8.08 11.91 -1.38
C LEU A 108 8.20 12.91 -2.53
N GLU A 109 9.33 12.93 -3.25
CA GLU A 109 9.50 13.74 -4.46
C GLU A 109 8.49 13.32 -5.53
N LYS A 110 8.39 12.01 -5.79
CA LYS A 110 7.41 11.44 -6.73
C LYS A 110 5.96 11.75 -6.37
N ALA A 111 5.63 11.85 -5.08
CA ALA A 111 4.29 12.18 -4.63
C ALA A 111 3.93 13.66 -4.80
N GLY A 112 4.94 14.54 -4.87
CA GLY A 112 4.78 15.97 -5.09
C GLY A 112 4.81 16.39 -6.57
N ALA A 113 5.33 15.54 -7.44
CA ALA A 113 5.34 15.69 -8.90
C ALA A 113 3.97 15.35 -9.53
#